data_AF-A0A645F468-F1
#
_entry.id   AF-A0A645F468-F1
#
_cell.length_a   1.000
_cell.length_b   1.000
_cell.length_c   1.000
_cell.angle_alpha   90.00
_cell.angle_beta   90.00
_cell.angle_gamma   90.00
#
_symmetry.space_group_name_H-M   'P 1'
#
loop_
_entity.id
_entity.type
_entity.pdbx_description
1 polymer ?
#
loop_
_entity_poly.entity_id
_entity_poly.type
_entity_poly.pdbx_seq_one_letter_code
_entity_poly.pdbx_strand_id
1 'polypeptide(L)' 'MEAIQVIYSLNKENALREIAGLQESMETYKIPKGTLIVFEDRYKEQLPDKISMVSASEWLTN' A
#
# COMPACT_ATOMS: atom_id res chain seq x y z
N MET A 1 -15.22 -1.56 0.17
CA MET A 1 -14.45 -0.92 1.27
C MET A 1 -13.02 -1.37 1.11
N GLU A 2 -12.07 -0.44 1.15
CA GLU A 2 -10.64 -0.68 0.97
C GLU A 2 -9.86 0.00 2.08
N ALA A 3 -8.77 -0.60 2.53
CA ALA A 3 -7.83 0.03 3.44
C ALA A 3 -6.78 0.75 2.59
N ILE A 4 -6.51 2.01 2.90
CA ILE A 4 -5.61 2.85 2.11
C ILE A 4 -4.45 3.28 3.00
N GLN A 5 -3.23 3.10 2.49
CA GLN A 5 -2.01 3.62 3.09
C GLN A 5 -1.31 4.50 2.06
N VAL A 6 -0.99 5.74 2.45
CA VAL A 6 -0.37 6.74 1.58
C VAL A 6 1.08 6.93 1.98
N ILE A 7 2.00 6.78 1.04
CA ILE A 7 3.45 6.75 1.30
C ILE A 7 4.15 7.63 0.28
N TYR A 8 5.02 8.52 0.76
CA TYR A 8 5.80 9.36 -0.14
C TYR A 8 6.82 8.55 -0.94
N SER A 9 7.62 7.71 -0.28
CA SER A 9 8.60 6.84 -0.96
C SER A 9 8.56 5.44 -0.36
N LEU A 10 8.30 4.43 -1.19
CA LEU A 10 8.33 3.02 -0.77
C LEU A 10 9.66 2.40 -1.21
N ASN A 11 10.41 1.84 -0.26
CA ASN A 11 11.70 1.22 -0.49
C ASN A 11 11.89 0.00 0.43
N LYS A 12 13.00 -0.73 0.28
CA LYS A 12 13.24 -1.95 1.07
C LYS A 12 13.31 -1.73 2.58
N GLU A 13 13.74 -0.55 3.03
CA GLU A 13 13.91 -0.25 4.46
C GLU A 13 12.56 -0.04 5.16
N ASN A 14 11.57 0.52 4.45
CA ASN A 14 10.26 0.83 5.02
C ASN A 14 9.14 -0.11 4.57
N ALA A 15 9.28 -0.81 3.44
CA ALA A 15 8.20 -1.61 2.85
C ALA A 15 7.57 -2.60 3.83
N LEU A 16 8.40 -3.33 4.59
CA LEU A 16 7.90 -4.29 5.58
C LEU A 16 6.99 -3.63 6.63
N ARG A 17 7.39 -2.47 7.16
CA ARG A 17 6.62 -1.74 8.17
C ARG A 17 5.31 -1.21 7.60
N GLU A 18 5.36 -0.60 6.42
CA GLU A 18 4.18 0.02 5.81
C GLU A 18 3.15 -1.02 5.36
N ILE A 19 3.62 -2.14 4.78
CA ILE A 19 2.77 -3.27 4.41
C ILE A 19 2.14 -3.90 5.65
N ALA A 20 2.90 -4.10 6.72
CA ALA A 20 2.39 -4.68 7.97
C ALA A 20 1.28 -3.81 8.60
N GLY A 21 1.46 -2.48 8.65
CA GLY A 21 0.43 -1.57 9.17
C GLY A 21 -0.84 -1.56 8.32
N LEU A 22 -0.71 -1.68 7.00
CA LEU A 22 -1.87 -1.83 6.11
C LEU A 22 -2.59 -3.17 6.35
N GLN A 23 -1.85 -4.27 6.49
CA GLN A 23 -2.41 -5.60 6.78
C GLN A 23 -3.13 -5.63 8.13
N GLU A 24 -2.55 -5.03 9.17
CA GLU A 24 -3.18 -4.93 10.50
C GLU A 24 -4.53 -4.21 10.42
N SER A 25 -4.60 -3.12 9.66
CA SER A 25 -5.84 -2.40 9.41
C SER A 25 -6.85 -3.26 8.65
N MET A 26 -6.40 -4.00 7.63
CA MET A 26 -7.25 -4.91 6.87
C MET A 26 -7.85 -6.00 7.75
N GLU A 27 -7.05 -6.62 8.62
CA GLU A 27 -7.48 -7.69 9.52
C GLU A 27 -8.45 -7.17 10.60
N THR A 28 -8.09 -6.07 11.26
CA THR A 28 -8.86 -5.47 12.35
C THR A 28 -10.28 -5.10 11.91
N TYR A 29 -10.40 -4.53 10.71
CA TYR A 29 -11.69 -4.04 10.18
C TYR A 29 -12.34 -5.00 9.19
N LYS A 30 -11.80 -6.23 9.03
CA LYS A 30 -12.27 -7.25 8.07
C LYS A 30 -12.39 -6.70 6.64
N ILE A 31 -11.44 -5.87 6.24
CA ILE A 31 -11.38 -5.28 4.90
C ILE A 31 -10.63 -6.24 3.96
N PRO A 32 -11.24 -6.67 2.85
CA PRO A 32 -10.67 -7.72 2.00
C PRO A 32 -9.56 -7.23 1.06
N LYS A 33 -9.38 -5.91 0.89
CA LYS A 33 -8.44 -5.32 -0.07
C LYS A 33 -7.71 -4.12 0.52
N GLY A 34 -6.39 -4.07 0.28
CA GLY A 34 -5.53 -2.94 0.61
C GLY A 34 -5.02 -2.23 -0.65
N THR A 35 -4.86 -0.92 -0.56
CA THR A 35 -4.29 -0.09 -1.63
C THR A 35 -3.16 0.76 -1.06
N LEU A 36 -1.96 0.60 -1.59
CA LEU A 36 -0.79 1.45 -1.33
C LEU A 36 -0.75 2.55 -2.39
N ILE A 37 -0.89 3.80 -1.97
CA ILE A 37 -0.73 4.96 -2.84
C ILE A 37 0.69 5.49 -2.64
N VAL A 38 1.52 5.43 -3.68
CA VAL A 38 2.95 5.74 -3.58
C VAL A 38 3.33 6.86 -4.54
N PHE A 39 4.05 7.88 -4.04
CA PHE A 39 4.58 8.94 -4.90
C PHE A 39 5.89 8.53 -5.59
N GLU A 40 6.85 7.96 -4.85
CA GLU A 40 8.09 7.39 -5.36
C GLU A 40 8.17 5.88 -5.11
N ASP A 41 7.96 5.07 -6.16
CA ASP A 41 8.14 3.62 -6.08
C ASP A 41 9.60 3.21 -6.34
N ARG A 42 10.30 2.86 -5.26
CA ARG A 42 11.64 2.24 -5.29
C ARG A 42 11.61 0.78 -4.83
N TYR A 43 10.43 0.21 -4.59
CA TYR A 43 10.27 -1.15 -4.13
C TYR A 43 9.98 -2.07 -5.31
N LYS A 44 10.88 -3.03 -5.56
CA LYS A 44 10.82 -3.91 -6.75
C LYS A 44 10.46 -5.36 -6.43
N GLU A 45 10.07 -5.62 -5.20
CA GLU A 45 9.63 -6.95 -4.78
C GLU A 45 8.12 -7.07 -4.87
N GLN A 46 7.63 -8.30 -4.80
CA GLN A 46 6.21 -8.60 -4.93
C GLN A 46 5.46 -8.17 -3.67
N LEU A 47 4.32 -7.51 -3.86
CA LEU A 47 3.40 -7.18 -2.78
C LEU A 47 2.61 -8.42 -2.33
N PRO A 48 2.17 -8.49 -1.07
CA PRO A 48 1.29 -9.56 -0.61
C PRO A 48 -0.01 -9.62 -1.39
N ASP A 49 -0.62 -10.80 -1.40
CA ASP A 49 -1.94 -11.00 -2.00
C ASP A 49 -2.95 -10.02 -1.42
N LYS A 50 -3.86 -9.52 -2.27
CA LYS A 50 -4.93 -8.56 -1.94
C LYS A 50 -4.46 -7.15 -1.61
N ILE A 51 -3.16 -6.85 -1.73
CA ILE A 51 -2.63 -5.49 -1.71
C ILE A 51 -2.23 -5.09 -3.11
N SER A 52 -2.80 -3.99 -3.60
CA SER A 52 -2.40 -3.35 -4.86
C SER A 52 -1.62 -2.06 -4.58
N MET A 53 -0.72 -1.69 -5.48
CA MET A 53 -0.03 -0.40 -5.45
C MET A 53 -0.41 0.44 -6.66
N VAL A 54 -0.63 1.72 -6.43
CA VAL A 54 -1.00 2.72 -7.43
C VAL A 54 -0.13 3.96 -7.23
N SER A 55 0.24 4.61 -8.33
CA SER A 55 0.98 5.87 -8.22
C SER A 55 0.08 6.97 -7.67
N ALA A 56 0.62 7.89 -6.87
CA ALA A 56 -0.14 9.02 -6.34
C ALA A 56 -0.75 9.89 -7.46
N SER A 57 -0.03 10.05 -8.58
CA SER A 57 -0.55 10.76 -9.76
C SER A 57 -1.78 10.08 -10.35
N GLU A 58 -1.72 8.76 -10.55
CA GLU A 58 -2.84 8.00 -11.11
C GLU A 58 -4.06 8.04 -10.19
N TRP A 59 -3.83 7.94 -8.87
CA TRP A 59 -4.91 8.02 -7.89
C TRP A 59 -5.62 9.38 -7.87
N LEU A 60 -4.88 10.48 -8.07
CA LEU A 60 -5.44 11.83 -8.04
C LEU A 60 -6.16 12.23 -9.33
N THR A 61 -5.89 11.53 -10.44
CA THR A 61 -6.47 11.84 -11.76
C THR A 61 -7.56 10.87 -12.21
N ASN A 62 -7.81 9.82 -11.42
CA ASN A 62 -8.93 8.89 -11.61
C ASN A 62 -10.12 9.28 -10.73
#